data_AF-A0A975KLE4-F1
#
_entry.id   AF-A0A975KLE4-F1
#
_cell.length_a   1.000
_cell.length_b   1.000
_cell.length_c   1.000
_cell.angle_alpha   90.00
_cell.angle_beta   90.00
_cell.angle_gamma   90.00
#
_symmetry.space_group_name_H-M   'P 1'
#
loop_
_entity.id
_entity.type
_entity.pdbx_description
1 polymer ?
#
loop_
_entity_poly.entity_id
_entity_poly.type
_entity_poly.pdbx_seq_one_letter_code
_entity_poly.pdbx_strand_id
1 'polypeptide(L)' 'MKPQKMLGVKQDGYAEPITIKEKQRRYGTTVDGVISKPSLMIKERQRRLNNGKL' A
#
# COMPACT_ATOMS: atom_id res chain seq x y z
N MET A 1 -6.55 7.07 -12.49
CA MET A 1 -5.34 7.77 -12.02
C MET A 1 -4.39 6.77 -11.37
N LYS A 2 -3.12 6.71 -11.79
CA LYS A 2 -2.15 5.67 -11.40
C LYS A 2 -1.34 6.08 -10.15
N PRO A 3 -1.37 5.32 -9.04
CA PRO A 3 -0.78 5.70 -7.75
C PRO A 3 0.75 5.84 -7.75
N GLN A 4 1.44 5.38 -8.80
CA GLN A 4 2.89 5.45 -8.92
C GLN A 4 3.41 6.88 -9.17
N LYS A 5 2.59 7.76 -9.77
CA LYS A 5 2.98 9.16 -10.05
C LYS A 5 3.12 10.01 -8.77
N MET A 6 2.49 9.60 -7.67
CA MET A 6 2.54 10.32 -6.39
C MET A 6 3.72 9.95 -5.50
N LEU A 7 4.45 8.87 -5.80
CA LEU A 7 5.41 8.28 -4.84
C LEU A 7 6.88 8.34 -5.29
N GLY A 8 7.20 8.87 -6.47
CA GLY A 8 8.59 9.08 -6.91
C GLY A 8 9.46 7.81 -7.01
N VAL A 9 8.84 6.63 -6.94
CA VAL A 9 9.52 5.32 -6.98
C VAL A 9 9.54 4.75 -8.39
N LYS A 10 10.62 4.03 -8.70
CA LYS A 10 10.84 3.34 -9.98
C LYS A 10 9.63 2.45 -10.28
N GLN A 11 9.01 2.68 -11.44
CA GLN A 11 7.78 2.02 -11.85
C GLN A 11 8.14 0.74 -12.61
N ASP A 12 8.64 -0.26 -11.90
CA ASP A 12 9.06 -1.57 -12.41
C ASP A 12 7.94 -2.61 -12.45
N GLY A 13 6.74 -2.27 -11.93
CA GLY A 13 5.57 -3.16 -11.97
C GLY A 13 5.60 -4.25 -10.90
N TYR A 14 6.64 -4.30 -10.06
CA TYR A 14 6.76 -5.20 -8.93
C TYR A 14 6.51 -4.43 -7.63
N ALA A 15 5.65 -4.95 -6.76
CA ALA A 15 5.49 -4.38 -5.42
C ALA A 15 6.69 -4.80 -4.58
N GLU A 16 7.82 -4.10 -4.73
CA GLU A 16 9.00 -4.38 -3.92
C GLU A 16 8.68 -4.24 -2.42
N PRO A 17 9.39 -4.97 -1.54
CA PRO A 17 9.20 -4.89 -0.09
C PRO A 17 9.24 -3.45 0.44
N ILE A 18 10.04 -2.57 -0.19
CA ILE A 18 10.12 -1.13 0.14
C ILE A 18 8.76 -0.45 -0.09
N THR A 19 8.14 -0.69 -1.25
CA THR A 19 6.82 -0.13 -1.57
C THR A 19 5.74 -0.65 -0.61
N ILE A 20 5.83 -1.91 -0.18
CA ILE A 20 4.88 -2.49 0.76
C ILE A 20 5.06 -1.88 2.16
N LYS A 21 6.31 -1.72 2.61
CA LYS A 21 6.63 -1.08 3.90
C LYS A 21 6.10 0.34 3.97
N GLU A 22 6.29 1.13 2.92
CA GLU A 22 5.82 2.52 2.91
C GLU A 22 4.30 2.63 2.89
N LYS A 23 3.63 1.70 2.18
CA LYS A 23 2.18 1.56 2.28
C LYS A 23 1.74 1.19 3.69
N GLN A 24 2.40 0.22 4.32
CA GLN A 24 2.08 -0.19 5.69
C GLN A 24 2.22 0.97 6.69
N ARG A 25 3.28 1.78 6.57
CA ARG A 25 3.43 3.02 7.36
C ARG A 25 2.28 3.98 7.12
N ARG A 26 1.90 4.23 5.86
CA ARG A 26 0.79 5.15 5.51
C ARG A 26 -0.59 4.66 5.96
N TYR A 27 -0.79 3.34 6.01
CA TYR A 27 -2.02 2.73 6.50
C TYR A 27 -2.02 2.47 8.02
N GLY A 28 -0.89 2.68 8.70
CA GLY A 28 -0.76 2.44 10.14
C GLY A 28 -0.83 0.95 10.50
N THR A 29 -0.40 0.06 9.60
CA THR A 29 -0.38 -1.38 9.82
C THR A 29 1.04 -1.89 10.06
N THR A 30 1.19 -3.11 10.58
CA THR A 30 2.49 -3.78 10.76
C THR A 30 3.37 -3.65 9.52
N VAL A 31 4.61 -3.18 9.71
CA VAL A 31 5.58 -2.90 8.65
C VAL A 31 6.50 -4.10 8.46
N ASP A 32 5.99 -5.16 7.84
CA ASP A 32 6.73 -6.39 7.56
C ASP A 32 7.22 -6.48 6.10
N GLY A 33 6.76 -5.58 5.22
CA GLY A 33 7.05 -5.61 3.79
C GLY A 33 6.41 -6.77 3.04
N VAL A 34 5.44 -7.46 3.65
CA VAL A 34 4.77 -8.64 3.12
C VAL A 34 3.26 -8.39 3.00
N ILE A 35 2.67 -8.83 1.91
CA ILE A 35 1.21 -8.88 1.76
C ILE A 35 0.76 -10.29 2.12
N SER A 36 0.41 -10.51 3.39
CA SER A 36 -0.12 -11.79 3.89
C SER A 36 -1.60 -11.99 3.55
N LYS A 37 -2.12 -13.22 3.66
CA LYS A 37 -3.57 -13.49 3.72
C LYS A 37 -3.93 -13.88 5.16
N PRO A 38 -4.76 -13.11 5.89
CA PRO A 38 -5.34 -11.81 5.52
C PRO A 38 -4.36 -10.62 5.72
N SER A 39 -4.27 -9.71 4.75
CA SER A 39 -3.46 -8.50 4.87
C SER A 39 -4.26 -7.37 5.50
N LEU A 40 -3.82 -6.90 6.67
CA LEU A 40 -4.40 -5.71 7.33
C LEU A 40 -4.27 -4.46 6.46
N MET A 41 -3.17 -4.35 5.72
CA MET A 41 -2.91 -3.24 4.79
C MET A 41 -3.90 -3.21 3.63
N ILE A 42 -4.26 -4.37 3.06
CA ILE A 42 -5.29 -4.44 2.02
C ILE A 42 -6.68 -4.15 2.59
N LYS A 43 -7.01 -4.64 3.78
CA LYS A 43 -8.29 -4.33 4.45
C LYS A 43 -8.47 -2.82 4.67
N GLU A 44 -7.46 -2.15 5.21
CA GLU A 44 -7.53 -0.71 5.45
C GLU A 44 -7.57 0.09 4.16
N ARG A 45 -6.83 -0.34 3.11
CA ARG A 45 -6.95 0.27 1.78
C ARG A 45 -8.37 0.14 1.24
N GLN A 46 -8.97 -1.05 1.30
CA GLN A 46 -10.35 -1.25 0.85
C GLN A 46 -11.33 -0.37 1.62
N ARG A 47 -11.16 -0.24 2.94
CA ARG A 47 -11.97 0.65 3.77
C ARG A 47 -11.87 2.10 3.32
N ARG A 48 -10.67 2.60 3.03
CA ARG A 48 -10.48 4.00 2.58
C ARG A 48 -11.02 4.23 1.17
N LEU A 49 -10.86 3.28 0.26
CA LEU A 49 -11.45 3.31 -1.08
C LEU A 49 -12.98 3.36 -1.02
N ASN A 50 -13.59 2.50 -0.20
CA ASN A 50 -15.04 2.49 -0.02
C ASN A 50 -15.59 3.79 0.59
N ASN A 51 -14.75 4.52 1.35
CA ASN A 51 -15.12 5.79 1.97
C ASN A 51 -14.74 7.02 1.13
N GLY A 52 -14.19 6.86 -0.08
CA GLY A 52 -13.83 7.98 -0.97
C GLY A 52 -12.67 8.85 -0.46
N LYS A 53 -11.84 8.37 0.48
CA LYS A 53 -10.78 9.15 1.15
C LYS A 53 -9.37 8.90 0.60
N LEU A 54 -9.23 8.62 -0.70
CA LEU A 54 -7.93 8.29 -1.31
C LEU A 54 -7.25 9.50 -1.96
#